data_AF-A0A1F2QPA3-F1
#
_entry.id   AF-A0A1F2QPA3-F1
#
_cell.length_a   1.000
_cell.length_b   1.000
_cell.length_c   1.000
_cell.angle_alpha   90.00
_cell.angle_beta   90.00
_cell.angle_gamma   90.00
#
_symmetry.space_group_name_H-M   'P 1'
#
loop_
_entity.id
_entity.type
_entity.pdbx_description
1 polymer ?
#
loop_
_entity_poly.entity_id
_entity_poly.type
_entity_poly.pdbx_seq_one_letter_code
_entity_poly.pdbx_strand_id
1 'polypeptide(L)' 'MSQVVLVREWDSDTFHKKVAELEAQGYEAARETYRILPETHPETGEVLHLHSIEMRKPDPGEA' A
#
# COMPACT_ATOMS: atom_id res chain seq x y z
N MET A 1 -9.86 -6.67 -16.48
CA MET A 1 -9.21 -7.19 -15.27
C MET A 1 -8.74 -6.01 -14.43
N SER A 2 -9.34 -5.79 -13.26
CA SER A 2 -8.94 -4.72 -12.35
C SER A 2 -7.47 -4.89 -11.96
N GLN A 3 -6.68 -3.82 -12.03
CA GLN A 3 -5.26 -3.88 -11.65
C GLN A 3 -5.16 -3.78 -10.14
N VAL A 4 -4.35 -4.64 -9.52
CA VAL A 4 -4.12 -4.64 -8.07
C VAL A 4 -2.63 -4.45 -7.79
N VAL A 5 -2.30 -3.48 -6.95
CA VAL A 5 -0.94 -3.17 -6.49
C VAL A 5 -0.91 -3.23 -4.97
N LEU A 6 0.10 -3.89 -4.40
CA LEU A 6 0.33 -3.91 -2.96
C LEU A 6 1.41 -2.88 -2.61
N VAL A 7 1.06 -1.89 -1.80
CA VAL A 7 2.03 -0.93 -1.23
C VAL A 7 2.53 -1.51 0.10
N ARG A 8 3.85 -1.61 0.30
CA ARG A 8 4.48 -2.14 1.52
C ARG A 8 5.72 -1.34 1.89
N GLU A 9 5.67 -0.57 2.97
CA GLU A 9 6.78 0.29 3.40
C GLU A 9 6.95 0.31 4.91
N TRP A 10 8.19 0.35 5.39
CA TRP A 10 8.50 0.54 6.81
C TRP A 10 8.40 2.01 7.24
N ASP A 11 8.65 2.94 6.32
CA ASP A 11 8.51 4.38 6.57
C ASP A 11 7.08 4.84 6.29
N SER A 12 6.46 5.43 7.31
CA SER A 12 5.07 5.91 7.24
C SER A 12 4.91 7.02 6.21
N ASP A 13 5.84 7.96 6.09
CA ASP A 13 5.69 9.09 5.17
C ASP A 13 5.79 8.63 3.72
N THR A 14 6.74 7.73 3.44
CA THR A 14 6.91 7.07 2.13
C THR A 14 5.67 6.24 1.79
N PHE A 15 5.09 5.52 2.75
CA PHE A 15 3.84 4.78 2.57
C PHE A 15 2.71 5.70 2.11
N HIS A 16 2.42 6.77 2.85
CA HIS A 16 1.31 7.67 2.55
C HIS A 16 1.54 8.42 1.22
N LYS A 17 2.78 8.77 0.90
CA LYS A 17 3.13 9.37 -0.39
C LYS A 17 2.82 8.44 -1.56
N LYS A 18 3.21 7.16 -1.48
CA LYS A 18 2.93 6.15 -2.52
C LYS A 18 1.43 5.90 -2.69
N VAL A 19 0.68 5.86 -1.59
CA VAL A 19 -0.79 5.74 -1.63
C VAL A 19 -1.39 6.94 -2.36
N ALA A 20 -1.04 8.18 -2.00
CA ALA A 20 -1.55 9.38 -2.64
C ALA A 20 -1.19 9.47 -4.13
N GLU A 21 0.02 9.05 -4.51
CA GLU A 21 0.45 8.99 -5.92
C GLU A 21 -0.38 7.98 -6.73
N LEU A 22 -0.75 6.85 -6.14
CA LEU A 22 -1.60 5.84 -6.78
C LEU A 22 -3.06 6.33 -6.86
N GLU A 23 -3.57 6.99 -5.82
CA GLU A 23 -4.89 7.62 -5.84
C GLU A 23 -4.99 8.66 -6.97
N ALA A 24 -3.96 9.50 -7.15
CA ALA A 24 -3.88 10.46 -8.26
C ALA A 24 -3.86 9.79 -9.65
N GLN A 25 -3.46 8.51 -9.73
CA GLN A 25 -3.48 7.71 -10.95
C GLN A 25 -4.80 6.94 -11.15
N GLY A 26 -5.77 7.13 -10.27
CA GLY A 26 -7.09 6.50 -10.31
C GLY A 26 -7.15 5.11 -9.66
N TYR A 27 -6.19 4.76 -8.80
CA TYR A 27 -6.35 3.61 -7.92
C TYR A 27 -7.19 3.98 -6.69
N GLU A 28 -7.90 3.00 -6.16
CA GLU A 28 -8.70 3.10 -4.96
C GLU A 28 -8.11 2.20 -3.87
N ALA A 29 -8.00 2.73 -2.66
CA ALA A 29 -7.51 1.98 -1.51
C ALA A 29 -8.55 0.97 -1.00
N ALA A 30 -8.19 -0.31 -1.01
CA ALA A 30 -8.98 -1.37 -0.37
C ALA A 30 -8.75 -1.34 1.15
N ARG A 31 -9.44 -0.42 1.84
CA ARG A 31 -9.21 -0.09 3.26
C ARG A 31 -9.31 -1.30 4.20
N GLU A 32 -10.07 -2.33 3.83
CA GLU A 32 -10.18 -3.60 4.56
C GLU A 32 -8.86 -4.39 4.61
N THR A 33 -7.94 -4.10 3.69
CA THR A 33 -6.62 -4.73 3.57
C THR A 33 -5.52 -3.97 4.28
N TYR A 34 -5.81 -2.80 4.86
CA TYR A 34 -4.80 -2.02 5.56
C TYR A 34 -4.31 -2.76 6.81
N ARG A 35 -3.00 -3.05 6.85
CA ARG A 35 -2.35 -3.71 7.98
C ARG A 35 -1.07 -2.97 8.35
N ILE A 36 -0.83 -2.90 9.66
CA ILE A 36 0.46 -2.54 10.23
C ILE A 36 0.97 -3.78 10.97
N LEU A 37 2.11 -4.31 10.55
CA LEU A 37 2.71 -5.50 11.14
C LEU A 37 4.07 -5.16 11.75
N PRO A 38 4.40 -5.67 12.95
CA PRO A 38 5.77 -5.61 13.44
C PRO A 38 6.62 -6.58 12.62
N GLU A 39 7.62 -6.07 11.92
CA GLU A 39 8.56 -6.87 11.12
C GLU A 39 10.00 -6.54 11.51
N THR A 40 10.85 -7.56 11.57
CA THR A 40 12.27 -7.39 11.85
C THR A 40 12.99 -6.97 10.57
N HIS A 41 13.63 -5.80 10.59
CA HIS A 41 14.46 -5.33 9.49
C HIS A 41 15.63 -6.30 9.30
N PRO A 42 15.76 -6.95 8.12
CA PRO A 42 16.68 -8.07 7.96
C PRO A 42 18.15 -7.68 8.07
N GLU A 43 18.49 -6.41 7.80
CA GLU A 43 19.86 -5.92 7.81
C GLU A 43 20.30 -5.38 9.18
N THR A 44 19.36 -4.87 9.99
CA THR A 44 19.67 -4.18 11.26
C THR A 44 19.18 -4.95 12.48
N GLY A 45 18.26 -5.89 12.32
CA GLY A 45 17.63 -6.64 13.42
C GLY A 45 16.61 -5.82 14.23
N GLU A 46 16.35 -4.57 13.84
CA GLU A 46 15.37 -3.71 14.51
C GLU A 46 13.94 -4.14 14.18
N VAL A 47 13.05 -4.07 15.17
CA VAL A 47 11.62 -4.30 14.94
C VAL A 47 10.99 -2.99 14.49
N LEU A 48 10.52 -2.94 13.24
CA LEU A 48 9.87 -1.79 12.62
C LEU A 48 8.40 -2.10 12.30
N HIS A 49 7.60 -1.05 12.15
CA HIS A 49 6.21 -1.17 11.71
C HIS A 49 6.16 -1.17 10.19
N LEU A 50 5.79 -2.30 9.60
CA LEU A 50 5.54 -2.40 8.17
C LEU A 50 4.09 -2.04 7.86
N HIS A 51 3.88 -0.96 7.11
CA HIS A 51 2.58 -0.52 6.62
C HIS A 51 2.28 -1.19 5.29
N SER A 52 1.06 -1.70 5.12
CA SER A 52 0.65 -2.36 3.89
C SER A 52 -0.81 -2.13 3.53
N ILE A 53 -1.11 -1.94 2.24
CA ILE A 53 -2.47 -1.82 1.70
C ILE A 53 -2.52 -2.24 0.24
N GLU A 54 -3.62 -2.86 -0.17
CA GLU A 54 -3.94 -3.08 -1.59
C GLU A 54 -4.58 -1.83 -2.20
N MET A 55 -4.11 -1.47 -3.39
CA MET A 55 -4.63 -0.42 -4.25
C MET A 55 -5.21 -1.07 -5.50
N ARG A 56 -6.48 -0.80 -5.82
CA ARG A 56 -7.21 -1.42 -6.94
C ARG A 56 -7.58 -0.35 -7.96
N LYS A 57 -7.30 -0.57 -9.24
CA LYS A 57 -7.76 0.31 -10.31
C LYS A 57 -8.95 -0.34 -11.01
N PRO A 58 -10.15 0.27 -10.97
CA PRO A 58 -11.30 -0.24 -11.72
C PRO A 58 -11.02 -0.15 -13.22
N ASP A 59 -11.53 -1.12 -13.98
CA ASP A 59 -11.46 -1.03 -15.43
C ASP A 59 -12.37 0.11 -15.92
N PRO A 60 -11.96 0.87 -16.94
CA PRO A 60 -12.79 1.94 -17.52
C PRO A 60 -14.08 1.44 -18.21
N GLY A 61 -14.37 0.12 -18.19
CA GLY A 61 -15.57 -0.49 -18.75
C GLY A 61 -16.54 -1.09 -17.72
N GLU A 62 -16.29 -0.94 -16.41
CA GLU A 62 -17.17 -1.43 -15.32
C GLU A 62 -17.96 -0.28 -14.65
N ALA A 63 -18.31 0.77 -15.39
CA ALA A 63 -19.13 1.89 -14.91
C ALA A 63 -20.61 1.74 -15.29
#